data_AF-A0A656JL27-F1
#
_entry.id   AF-A0A656JL27-F1
#
_cell.length_a   1.000
_cell.length_b   1.000
_cell.length_c   1.000
_cell.angle_alpha   90.00
_cell.angle_beta   90.00
_cell.angle_gamma   90.00
#
_symmetry.space_group_name_H-M   'P 1'
#
loop_
_entity.id
_entity.type
_entity.pdbx_description
1 polymer ?
#
loop_
_entity_poly.entity_id
_entity_poly.type
_entity_poly.pdbx_seq_one_letter_code
_entity_poly.pdbx_strand_id
1 'polypeptide(L)'
;MIYNVNGHFNATGPAIVPEQARLFMTQSPYTPPKVWQPETPTGGAFASINRPVAGPTHEKELPVGKHPLQLYSLATPNGVKVTIMLEELLALGHSGAEYDAWLIRISEGDQFSSGFVEINPNSKIPALLDRSHETPVRVFESGSILLYLAEKFSSFLPADLAGRTETLNWLFWQMGAAPYLGGGFGHFYAYAPEKLEYPINRFAMEAKRQLDVLDRRLAEHRYLAG
;
A
#
# COMPACT_ATOMS: atom_id res chain seq x y z
N MET A 1 23.37 -26.90 50.96
CA MET A 1 24.82 -27.12 51.12
C MET A 1 25.08 -28.61 51.30
N ILE A 2 25.46 -29.30 50.23
CA ILE A 2 26.33 -30.49 50.28
C ILE A 2 27.16 -30.41 49.00
N TYR A 3 28.45 -30.13 49.15
CA TYR A 3 29.45 -30.20 48.09
C TYR A 3 29.98 -31.65 47.99
N ASN A 4 30.22 -32.13 46.77
CA ASN A 4 31.19 -33.20 46.51
C ASN A 4 31.81 -32.99 45.12
N VAL A 5 32.87 -32.20 45.00
CA VAL A 5 34.29 -32.55 44.76
C VAL A 5 34.58 -33.67 43.72
N ASN A 6 35.13 -33.23 42.59
CA ASN A 6 36.07 -33.89 41.66
C ASN A 6 35.89 -35.36 41.29
N GLY A 7 35.44 -35.60 40.06
CA GLY A 7 35.66 -36.83 39.31
C GLY A 7 36.01 -36.52 37.85
N HIS A 8 37.30 -36.49 37.51
CA HIS A 8 37.75 -36.54 36.13
C HIS A 8 37.35 -37.88 35.51
N PHE A 9 36.58 -37.86 34.42
CA PHE A 9 36.45 -39.00 33.51
C PHE A 9 36.96 -38.58 32.13
N ASN A 10 38.14 -39.09 31.77
CA ASN A 10 38.59 -39.19 30.39
C ASN A 10 37.79 -40.31 29.71
N ALA A 11 36.94 -39.96 28.75
CA ALA A 11 36.33 -40.91 27.83
C ALA A 11 36.81 -40.59 26.41
N THR A 12 37.88 -41.26 26.00
CA THR A 12 38.29 -41.40 24.60
C THR A 12 37.30 -42.33 23.90
N GLY A 13 36.40 -41.77 23.11
CA GLY A 13 35.51 -42.48 22.19
C GLY A 13 34.90 -41.50 21.21
N PRO A 14 34.65 -41.87 19.93
CA PRO A 14 34.00 -40.96 19.00
C PRO A 14 32.60 -40.64 19.54
N ALA A 15 32.31 -39.36 19.76
CA ALA A 15 30.97 -38.93 20.11
C ALA A 15 30.04 -39.34 18.97
N ILE A 16 29.23 -40.38 19.20
CA ILE A 16 28.11 -40.73 18.34
C ILE A 16 27.08 -39.62 18.54
N VAL A 17 27.17 -38.58 17.71
CA VAL A 17 26.10 -37.62 17.54
C VAL A 17 24.89 -38.42 17.03
N PRO A 18 23.75 -38.45 17.74
CA PRO A 18 22.57 -39.17 17.28
C PRO A 18 22.20 -38.72 15.87
N GLU A 19 21.94 -39.66 14.97
CA GLU A 19 21.57 -39.41 13.56
C GLU A 19 20.36 -38.48 13.42
N GLN A 20 19.53 -38.38 14.46
CA GLN A 20 18.39 -37.47 14.56
C GLN A 20 18.78 -35.99 14.74
N ALA A 21 20.02 -35.68 15.15
CA ALA A 21 20.53 -34.31 15.22
C ALA A 21 21.04 -33.78 13.86
N ARG A 22 21.11 -34.63 12.82
CA ARG A 22 21.51 -34.23 11.45
C ARG A 22 20.35 -33.77 10.57
N LEU A 23 19.09 -33.93 11.00
CA LEU A 23 17.94 -33.63 10.14
C LEU A 23 17.49 -32.16 10.12
N PHE A 24 18.15 -31.25 10.85
CA PHE A 24 17.69 -29.87 11.00
C PHE A 24 18.53 -28.80 10.27
N MET A 25 19.43 -29.16 9.35
CA MET A 25 20.23 -28.18 8.61
C MET A 25 20.55 -28.62 7.19
N THR A 26 19.58 -28.59 6.28
CA THR A 26 19.85 -28.82 4.84
C THR A 26 18.99 -27.97 3.90
N GLN A 27 18.86 -26.67 4.16
CA GLN A 27 18.58 -25.74 3.07
C GLN A 27 19.76 -24.78 2.96
N SER A 28 20.50 -24.89 1.86
CA SER A 28 21.50 -23.90 1.49
C SER A 28 20.84 -22.52 1.45
N PRO A 29 21.52 -21.46 1.92
CA PRO A 29 20.96 -20.12 1.86
C PRO A 29 20.61 -19.76 0.41
N TYR A 30 19.44 -19.14 0.23
CA TYR A 30 19.00 -18.68 -1.08
C TYR A 30 20.04 -17.74 -1.69
N THR A 31 20.44 -18.03 -2.94
CA THR A 31 21.34 -17.19 -3.72
C THR A 31 20.53 -16.57 -4.86
N PRO A 32 20.28 -15.24 -4.84
CA PRO A 32 19.59 -14.58 -5.95
C PRO A 32 20.28 -14.86 -7.28
N PRO A 33 19.53 -15.17 -8.37
CA PRO A 33 20.14 -15.36 -9.68
C PRO A 33 20.71 -14.03 -10.20
N LYS A 34 21.72 -14.10 -11.08
CA LYS A 34 22.33 -12.93 -11.72
C LYS A 34 21.30 -12.08 -12.49
N VAL A 35 20.31 -12.74 -13.08
CA VAL A 35 19.17 -12.12 -13.74
C VAL A 35 17.92 -12.73 -13.12
N TRP A 36 17.08 -11.90 -12.53
CA TRP A 36 15.81 -12.34 -11.97
C TRP A 36 14.88 -12.84 -13.09
N GLN A 37 14.22 -13.96 -12.85
CA GLN A 37 13.20 -14.52 -13.72
C GLN A 37 11.90 -14.68 -12.90
N PRO A 38 10.72 -14.46 -13.50
CA PRO A 38 9.46 -14.73 -12.83
C PRO A 38 9.29 -16.26 -12.69
N GLU A 39 9.66 -16.80 -11.53
CA GLU A 39 9.36 -18.20 -11.20
C GLU A 39 7.85 -18.39 -10.92
N THR A 40 7.44 -19.66 -10.77
CA THR A 40 6.08 -20.13 -10.46
C THR A 40 5.39 -19.22 -9.43
N PRO A 41 4.06 -18.96 -9.54
CA PRO A 41 3.38 -17.95 -8.72
C PRO A 41 3.79 -18.05 -7.26
N THR A 42 4.41 -16.99 -6.75
CA THR A 42 4.66 -16.81 -5.33
C THR A 42 3.29 -16.88 -4.65
N GLY A 43 3.04 -17.95 -3.87
CA GLY A 43 1.75 -18.15 -3.22
C GLY A 43 1.31 -16.91 -2.42
N GLY A 44 0.02 -16.81 -2.11
CA GLY A 44 -0.55 -15.69 -1.36
C GLY A 44 -1.75 -15.07 -2.06
N ALA A 45 -2.44 -14.17 -1.35
CA ALA A 45 -3.76 -13.66 -1.75
C ALA A 45 -3.80 -12.91 -3.10
N PHE A 46 -2.66 -12.44 -3.60
CA PHE A 46 -2.56 -11.63 -4.82
C PHE A 46 -1.74 -12.29 -5.95
N ALA A 47 -1.43 -13.58 -5.82
CA ALA A 47 -0.62 -14.33 -6.80
C ALA A 47 -1.25 -14.34 -8.20
N SER A 48 -2.59 -14.32 -8.29
CA SER A 48 -3.34 -14.32 -9.56
C SER A 48 -3.25 -13.00 -10.33
N ILE A 49 -2.85 -11.90 -9.70
CA ILE A 49 -2.89 -10.56 -10.30
C ILE A 49 -1.52 -9.88 -10.39
N ASN A 50 -0.56 -10.25 -9.54
CA ASN A 50 0.78 -9.66 -9.55
C ASN A 50 1.60 -10.18 -10.74
N ARG A 51 2.13 -9.26 -11.55
CA ARG A 51 2.88 -9.59 -12.78
C ARG A 51 4.08 -8.66 -12.93
N PRO A 52 5.14 -9.10 -13.62
CA PRO A 52 6.32 -8.28 -13.89
C PRO A 52 6.13 -7.30 -15.06
N VAL A 53 4.95 -7.30 -15.71
CA VAL A 53 4.62 -6.46 -16.87
C VAL A 53 3.34 -5.66 -16.61
N ALA A 54 3.28 -4.46 -17.17
CA ALA A 54 2.12 -3.57 -17.12
C ALA A 54 1.23 -3.76 -18.37
N GLY A 55 0.14 -2.99 -18.42
CA GLY A 55 -0.75 -2.91 -19.58
C GLY A 55 -2.03 -3.75 -19.46
N PRO A 56 -2.94 -3.60 -20.44
CA PRO A 56 -4.24 -4.24 -20.41
C PRO A 56 -4.13 -5.75 -20.64
N THR A 57 -5.12 -6.48 -20.15
CA THR A 57 -5.26 -7.94 -20.29
C THR A 57 -6.51 -8.35 -21.04
N HIS A 58 -7.50 -7.46 -21.08
CA HIS A 58 -8.77 -7.68 -21.74
C HIS A 58 -9.35 -6.35 -22.18
N GLU A 59 -10.12 -6.39 -23.26
CA GLU A 59 -10.86 -5.23 -23.74
C GLU A 59 -12.13 -5.06 -22.90
N LYS A 60 -12.29 -3.89 -22.29
CA LYS A 60 -13.48 -3.54 -21.51
C LYS A 60 -13.53 -2.02 -21.33
N GLU A 61 -14.58 -1.43 -21.88
CA GLU A 61 -14.93 -0.03 -21.66
C GLU A 61 -15.39 0.20 -20.23
N LEU A 62 -15.06 1.37 -19.68
CA LEU A 62 -15.53 1.76 -18.36
C LEU A 62 -16.93 2.39 -18.43
N PRO A 63 -17.82 2.07 -17.46
CA PRO A 63 -19.12 2.72 -17.39
C PRO A 63 -18.98 4.20 -17.07
N VAL A 64 -19.87 5.03 -17.60
CA VAL A 64 -19.90 6.47 -17.38
C VAL A 64 -21.32 6.85 -16.95
N GLY A 65 -21.44 7.53 -15.82
CA GLY A 65 -22.71 8.02 -15.31
C GLY A 65 -22.97 9.47 -15.68
N LYS A 66 -23.90 10.10 -14.96
CA LYS A 66 -24.40 11.46 -15.26
C LYS A 66 -23.59 12.57 -14.60
N HIS A 67 -22.77 12.24 -13.60
CA HIS A 67 -22.10 13.22 -12.76
C HIS A 67 -20.76 13.68 -13.37
N PRO A 68 -20.29 14.90 -13.06
CA PRO A 68 -19.06 15.44 -13.66
C PRO A 68 -17.83 14.61 -13.31
N LEU A 69 -17.77 14.02 -12.12
CA LEU A 69 -16.63 13.24 -11.65
C LEU A 69 -16.94 11.75 -11.73
N GLN A 70 -16.15 11.00 -12.49
CA GLN A 70 -16.25 9.54 -12.59
C GLN A 70 -15.12 8.92 -11.77
N LEU A 71 -15.45 8.26 -10.67
CA LEU A 71 -14.49 7.61 -9.78
C LEU A 71 -14.50 6.10 -10.00
N TYR A 72 -13.37 5.53 -10.40
CA TYR A 72 -13.17 4.09 -10.54
C TYR A 72 -12.31 3.61 -9.37
N SER A 73 -12.93 2.92 -8.41
CA SER A 73 -12.31 2.70 -7.11
C SER A 73 -12.80 1.44 -6.39
N LEU A 74 -12.28 1.22 -5.20
CA LEU A 74 -12.64 0.17 -4.26
C LEU A 74 -12.47 0.70 -2.83
N ALA A 75 -13.28 0.22 -1.88
CA ALA A 75 -13.26 0.63 -0.46
C ALA A 75 -12.00 0.15 0.30
N THR A 76 -10.84 0.54 -0.19
CA THR A 76 -9.52 0.37 0.43
C THR A 76 -9.09 1.68 1.09
N PRO A 77 -8.02 1.70 1.93
CA PRO A 77 -7.49 2.94 2.48
C PRO A 77 -7.16 4.02 1.44
N ASN A 78 -6.78 3.66 0.21
CA ASN A 78 -6.54 4.66 -0.84
C ASN A 78 -7.84 5.14 -1.50
N GLY A 79 -8.81 4.25 -1.68
CA GLY A 79 -10.10 4.60 -2.29
C GLY A 79 -10.96 5.49 -1.38
N VAL A 80 -11.01 5.18 -0.08
CA VAL A 80 -11.82 5.96 0.87
C VAL A 80 -11.34 7.41 1.04
N LYS A 81 -10.05 7.70 0.79
CA LYS A 81 -9.54 9.09 0.78
C LYS A 81 -10.34 9.96 -0.19
N VAL A 82 -10.58 9.43 -1.39
CA VAL A 82 -11.22 10.19 -2.47
C VAL A 82 -12.71 10.32 -2.21
N THR A 83 -13.38 9.25 -1.76
CA THR A 83 -14.81 9.35 -1.43
C THR A 83 -15.03 10.29 -0.24
N ILE A 84 -14.18 10.25 0.80
CA ILE A 84 -14.26 11.21 1.91
C ILE A 84 -14.10 12.64 1.39
N MET A 85 -13.09 12.93 0.56
CA MET A 85 -12.89 14.25 -0.02
C MET A 85 -14.11 14.75 -0.80
N LEU A 86 -14.73 13.88 -1.61
CA LEU A 86 -15.92 14.22 -2.38
C LEU A 86 -17.13 14.49 -1.49
N GLU A 87 -17.38 13.63 -0.50
CA GLU A 87 -18.47 13.83 0.46
C GLU A 87 -18.27 15.10 1.31
N GLU A 88 -17.04 15.41 1.73
CA GLU A 88 -16.71 16.64 2.46
C GLU A 88 -16.93 17.89 1.59
N LEU A 89 -16.59 17.83 0.29
CA LEU A 89 -16.91 18.91 -0.66
C LEU A 89 -18.42 19.09 -0.85
N LEU A 90 -19.17 17.99 -0.98
CA LEU A 90 -20.62 18.02 -1.07
C LEU A 90 -21.26 18.60 0.19
N ALA A 91 -20.74 18.26 1.38
CA ALA A 91 -21.18 18.82 2.66
C ALA A 91 -20.94 20.34 2.75
N LEU A 92 -19.91 20.87 2.07
CA LEU A 92 -19.68 22.32 1.92
C LEU A 92 -20.55 22.98 0.84
N GLY A 93 -21.41 22.22 0.15
CA GLY A 93 -22.32 22.73 -0.88
C GLY A 93 -21.73 22.81 -2.29
N HIS A 94 -20.57 22.19 -2.54
CA HIS A 94 -19.97 22.15 -3.88
C HIS A 94 -20.69 21.14 -4.78
N SER A 95 -21.77 21.54 -5.44
CA SER A 95 -22.54 20.67 -6.35
C SER A 95 -21.71 20.12 -7.54
N GLY A 96 -20.60 20.77 -7.87
CA GLY A 96 -19.65 20.26 -8.89
C GLY A 96 -18.85 19.03 -8.44
N ALA A 97 -18.90 18.66 -7.15
CA ALA A 97 -18.25 17.49 -6.59
C ALA A 97 -19.10 16.21 -6.65
N GLU A 98 -20.33 16.31 -7.17
CA GLU A 98 -21.18 15.17 -7.48
C GLU A 98 -20.44 14.15 -8.34
N TYR A 99 -20.59 12.86 -8.02
CA TYR A 99 -19.76 11.81 -8.60
C TYR A 99 -20.49 10.48 -8.79
N ASP A 100 -20.08 9.73 -9.82
CA ASP A 100 -20.43 8.32 -9.98
C ASP A 100 -19.24 7.47 -9.50
N ALA A 101 -19.46 6.61 -8.50
CA ALA A 101 -18.44 5.73 -7.94
C ALA A 101 -18.60 4.29 -8.46
N TRP A 102 -17.78 3.93 -9.44
CA TRP A 102 -17.74 2.62 -10.06
C TRP A 102 -16.80 1.67 -9.34
N LEU A 103 -17.29 0.48 -9.02
CA LEU A 103 -16.52 -0.56 -8.34
C LEU A 103 -15.53 -1.22 -9.31
N ILE A 104 -14.25 -1.25 -8.92
CA ILE A 104 -13.16 -1.97 -9.58
C ILE A 104 -12.67 -3.09 -8.66
N ARG A 105 -13.00 -4.34 -8.98
CA ARG A 105 -12.67 -5.50 -8.16
C ARG A 105 -11.23 -5.92 -8.43
N ILE A 106 -10.30 -5.40 -7.63
CA ILE A 106 -8.86 -5.60 -7.87
C ILE A 106 -8.41 -7.07 -7.81
N SER A 107 -9.13 -7.90 -7.06
CA SER A 107 -8.90 -9.36 -6.96
C SER A 107 -9.32 -10.12 -8.22
N GLU A 108 -10.21 -9.54 -9.02
CA GLU A 108 -10.72 -10.11 -10.27
C GLU A 108 -10.02 -9.54 -11.51
N GLY A 109 -9.10 -8.58 -11.32
CA GLY A 109 -8.29 -8.02 -12.40
C GLY A 109 -8.95 -6.90 -13.20
N ASP A 110 -10.06 -6.31 -12.73
CA ASP A 110 -10.76 -5.20 -13.40
C ASP A 110 -9.84 -4.01 -13.73
N GLN A 111 -8.83 -3.77 -12.89
CA GLN A 111 -7.81 -2.72 -13.06
C GLN A 111 -6.90 -2.93 -14.27
N PHE A 112 -6.96 -4.09 -14.93
CA PHE A 112 -6.22 -4.42 -16.13
C PHE A 112 -7.10 -4.42 -17.39
N SER A 113 -8.32 -3.87 -17.33
CA SER A 113 -9.12 -3.59 -18.54
C SER A 113 -8.48 -2.47 -19.36
N SER A 114 -8.68 -2.48 -20.69
CA SER A 114 -8.23 -1.39 -21.56
C SER A 114 -8.72 -0.02 -21.09
N GLY A 115 -10.02 0.13 -20.79
CA GLY A 115 -10.58 1.39 -20.29
C GLY A 115 -9.97 1.85 -18.97
N PHE A 116 -9.68 0.96 -18.02
CA PHE A 116 -9.01 1.35 -16.77
C PHE A 116 -7.55 1.77 -16.98
N VAL A 117 -6.82 1.05 -17.83
CA VAL A 117 -5.42 1.37 -18.15
C VAL A 117 -5.29 2.71 -18.88
N GLU A 118 -6.29 3.09 -19.69
CA GLU A 118 -6.35 4.41 -20.31
C GLU A 118 -6.45 5.54 -19.29
N ILE A 119 -7.16 5.34 -18.18
CA ILE A 119 -7.25 6.35 -17.10
C ILE A 119 -6.00 6.29 -16.21
N ASN A 120 -5.56 5.09 -15.83
CA ASN A 120 -4.37 4.89 -15.02
C ASN A 120 -3.47 3.77 -15.58
N PRO A 121 -2.35 4.11 -16.26
CA PRO A 121 -1.43 3.11 -16.79
C PRO A 121 -0.73 2.26 -15.71
N ASN A 122 -0.74 2.71 -14.45
CA ASN A 122 -0.23 1.95 -13.30
C ASN A 122 -1.19 0.83 -12.84
N SER A 123 -2.42 0.77 -13.37
CA SER A 123 -3.42 -0.24 -13.01
C SER A 123 -3.67 -0.31 -11.49
N LYS A 124 -3.78 0.85 -10.83
CA LYS A 124 -4.12 0.97 -9.40
C LYS A 124 -5.34 1.87 -9.20
N ILE A 125 -6.21 1.48 -8.28
CA ILE A 125 -7.24 2.36 -7.73
C ILE A 125 -6.66 3.29 -6.64
N PRO A 126 -7.30 4.42 -6.35
CA PRO A 126 -8.38 5.05 -7.12
C PRO A 126 -7.85 5.71 -8.41
N ALA A 127 -8.74 5.81 -9.41
CA ALA A 127 -8.55 6.62 -10.60
C ALA A 127 -9.81 7.45 -10.85
N LEU A 128 -9.65 8.72 -11.20
CA LEU A 128 -10.74 9.67 -11.41
C LEU A 128 -10.66 10.24 -12.83
N LEU A 129 -11.81 10.40 -13.47
CA LEU A 129 -11.97 11.11 -14.74
C LEU A 129 -12.90 12.29 -14.52
N ASP A 130 -12.35 13.50 -14.59
CA ASP A 130 -13.13 14.73 -14.54
C ASP A 130 -13.65 15.07 -15.94
N ARG A 131 -14.96 15.00 -16.10
CA ARG A 131 -15.70 15.25 -17.34
C ARG A 131 -16.36 16.63 -17.36
N SER A 132 -16.04 17.52 -16.43
CA SER A 132 -16.59 18.89 -16.42
C SER A 132 -15.94 19.83 -17.44
N HIS A 133 -14.93 19.35 -18.17
CA HIS A 133 -14.17 20.11 -19.18
C HIS A 133 -14.52 19.62 -20.59
N GLU A 134 -14.25 20.43 -21.61
CA GLU A 134 -14.41 20.03 -23.02
C GLU A 134 -13.62 18.75 -23.34
N THR A 135 -12.38 18.66 -22.83
CA THR A 135 -11.57 17.45 -22.87
C THR A 135 -11.47 16.86 -21.47
N PRO A 136 -11.96 15.63 -21.24
CA PRO A 136 -11.88 14.99 -19.93
C PRO A 136 -10.45 14.90 -19.38
N VAL A 137 -10.30 15.13 -18.08
CA VAL A 137 -9.01 15.11 -17.38
C VAL A 137 -8.92 13.85 -16.53
N ARG A 138 -7.97 12.95 -16.85
CA ARG A 138 -7.66 11.79 -16.01
C ARG A 138 -6.74 12.18 -14.86
N VAL A 139 -7.05 11.71 -13.66
CA VAL A 139 -6.28 11.94 -12.43
C VAL A 139 -6.15 10.62 -11.69
N PHE A 140 -4.92 10.17 -11.45
CA PHE A 140 -4.63 8.94 -10.73
C PHE A 140 -3.57 9.20 -9.65
N GLU A 141 -3.39 8.24 -8.74
CA GLU A 141 -2.77 8.41 -7.42
C GLU A 141 -3.67 9.16 -6.44
N SER A 142 -4.01 8.54 -5.31
CA SER A 142 -4.97 9.12 -4.35
C SER A 142 -4.54 10.51 -3.87
N GLY A 143 -3.24 10.74 -3.64
CA GLY A 143 -2.73 12.05 -3.22
C GLY A 143 -2.87 13.12 -4.31
N SER A 144 -2.69 12.75 -5.59
CA SER A 144 -2.90 13.67 -6.71
C SER A 144 -4.38 14.00 -6.88
N ILE A 145 -5.28 13.03 -6.70
CA ILE A 145 -6.73 13.27 -6.74
C ILE A 145 -7.16 14.21 -5.61
N LEU A 146 -6.67 14.01 -4.38
CA LEU A 146 -6.95 14.91 -3.27
C LEU A 146 -6.50 16.35 -3.57
N LEU A 147 -5.26 16.52 -4.05
CA LEU A 147 -4.73 17.82 -4.41
C LEU A 147 -5.53 18.48 -5.55
N TYR A 148 -5.86 17.71 -6.59
CA TYR A 148 -6.66 18.17 -7.73
C TYR A 148 -8.03 18.71 -7.29
N LEU A 149 -8.74 17.94 -6.46
CA LEU A 149 -10.05 18.34 -5.93
C LEU A 149 -9.94 19.55 -5.01
N ALA A 150 -8.91 19.59 -4.15
CA ALA A 150 -8.68 20.72 -3.26
C ALA A 150 -8.44 22.03 -4.03
N GLU A 151 -7.69 21.98 -5.13
CA GLU A 151 -7.45 23.13 -6.00
C GLU A 151 -8.69 23.50 -6.82
N LYS A 152 -9.35 22.51 -7.45
CA LYS A 152 -10.56 22.72 -8.26
C LYS A 152 -11.66 23.45 -7.49
N PHE A 153 -11.83 23.12 -6.20
CA PHE A 153 -12.86 23.71 -5.35
C PHE A 153 -12.33 24.71 -4.32
N SER A 154 -11.03 25.03 -4.37
CA SER A 154 -10.36 25.94 -3.43
C SER A 154 -10.71 25.66 -1.96
N SER A 155 -10.70 24.37 -1.59
CA SER A 155 -11.16 23.86 -0.29
C SER A 155 -10.17 22.84 0.26
N PHE A 156 -10.06 22.73 1.58
CA PHE A 156 -9.20 21.77 2.30
C PHE A 156 -7.67 21.90 2.06
N LEU A 157 -7.24 22.97 1.38
CA LEU A 157 -5.83 23.31 1.21
C LEU A 157 -5.66 24.83 1.41
N PRO A 158 -4.83 25.27 2.38
CA PRO A 158 -4.61 26.70 2.60
C PRO A 158 -4.07 27.39 1.35
N ALA A 159 -4.45 28.65 1.17
CA ALA A 159 -4.00 29.48 0.05
C ALA A 159 -2.68 30.21 0.35
N ASP A 160 -2.36 30.44 1.62
CA ASP A 160 -1.09 31.03 2.02
C ASP A 160 0.06 30.03 1.82
N LEU A 161 1.23 30.55 1.46
CA LEU A 161 2.38 29.71 1.11
C LEU A 161 2.78 28.78 2.26
N ALA A 162 2.76 29.25 3.50
CA ALA A 162 3.22 28.49 4.65
C ALA A 162 2.27 27.32 4.97
N GLY A 163 0.97 27.58 5.11
CA GLY A 163 -0.04 26.57 5.37
C GLY A 163 -0.17 25.56 4.23
N ARG A 164 -0.07 26.03 2.98
CA ARG A 164 -0.04 25.16 1.80
C ARG A 164 1.16 24.23 1.83
N THR A 165 2.36 24.76 2.05
CA THR A 165 3.58 23.96 2.12
C THR A 165 3.50 22.92 3.21
N GLU A 166 3.04 23.28 4.42
CA GLU A 166 2.93 22.32 5.51
C GLU A 166 1.91 21.22 5.22
N THR A 167 0.77 21.57 4.61
CA THR A 167 -0.23 20.58 4.18
C THR A 167 0.35 19.62 3.15
N LEU A 168 1.10 20.13 2.17
CA LEU A 168 1.75 19.30 1.16
C LEU A 168 2.88 18.43 1.75
N ASN A 169 3.64 18.91 2.73
CA ASN A 169 4.64 18.10 3.44
C ASN A 169 4.00 16.82 4.00
N TRP A 170 2.86 16.94 4.70
CA TRP A 170 2.15 15.80 5.27
C TRP A 170 1.45 14.93 4.23
N LEU A 171 0.92 15.52 3.16
CA LEU A 171 0.36 14.75 2.04
C LEU A 171 1.42 13.88 1.37
N PHE A 172 2.58 14.46 1.01
CA PHE A 172 3.68 13.74 0.39
C PHE A 172 4.33 12.73 1.36
N TRP A 173 4.45 13.08 2.65
CA TRP A 173 4.84 12.12 3.68
C TRP A 173 3.91 10.91 3.67
N GLN A 174 2.59 11.11 3.65
CA GLN A 174 1.60 10.03 3.67
C GLN A 174 1.77 9.13 2.44
N MET A 175 1.94 9.72 1.25
CA MET A 175 2.12 8.97 0.02
C MET A 175 3.43 8.17 -0.01
N GLY A 176 4.51 8.67 0.62
CA GLY A 176 5.77 7.94 0.77
C GLY A 176 5.78 6.90 1.91
N ALA A 177 5.01 7.11 2.97
CA ALA A 177 4.96 6.27 4.16
C ALA A 177 4.05 5.05 3.99
N ALA A 178 2.87 5.22 3.38
CA ALA A 178 1.86 4.17 3.25
C ALA A 178 2.34 2.88 2.54
N PRO A 179 3.24 2.91 1.53
CA PRO A 179 3.81 1.70 0.96
C PRO A 179 4.51 0.79 1.98
N TYR A 180 5.17 1.35 3.01
CA TYR A 180 5.76 0.57 4.10
C TYR A 180 4.71 -0.07 4.99
N LEU A 181 3.61 0.64 5.26
CA LEU A 181 2.51 0.13 6.09
C LEU A 181 1.71 -0.96 5.37
N GLY A 182 1.29 -0.73 4.12
CA GLY A 182 0.47 -1.67 3.36
C GLY A 182 1.30 -2.76 2.66
N GLY A 183 2.23 -2.34 1.80
CA GLY A 183 3.05 -3.24 0.97
C GLY A 183 4.21 -3.91 1.72
N GLY A 184 4.62 -3.33 2.85
CA GLY A 184 5.55 -3.95 3.80
C GLY A 184 4.80 -4.68 4.90
N PHE A 185 4.45 -3.97 5.97
CA PHE A 185 3.90 -4.55 7.19
C PHE A 185 2.63 -5.36 6.92
N GLY A 186 1.62 -4.78 6.25
CA GLY A 186 0.37 -5.47 5.93
C GLY A 186 0.58 -6.72 5.09
N HIS A 187 1.45 -6.68 4.07
CA HIS A 187 1.77 -7.84 3.26
C HIS A 187 2.39 -8.97 4.10
N PHE A 188 3.53 -8.71 4.75
CA PHE A 188 4.26 -9.76 5.48
C PHE A 188 3.53 -10.22 6.74
N TYR A 189 2.74 -9.35 7.38
CA TYR A 189 2.00 -9.66 8.59
C TYR A 189 0.69 -10.39 8.30
N ALA A 190 -0.06 -10.00 7.27
CA ALA A 190 -1.42 -10.51 7.04
C ALA A 190 -1.54 -11.43 5.80
N TYR A 191 -0.86 -11.14 4.69
CA TYR A 191 -1.15 -11.75 3.39
C TYR A 191 -0.12 -12.75 2.88
N ALA A 192 1.14 -12.64 3.32
CA ALA A 192 2.18 -13.59 2.96
C ALA A 192 1.79 -15.00 3.44
N PRO A 193 2.01 -16.05 2.61
CA PRO A 193 1.61 -17.41 2.92
C PRO A 193 2.36 -17.98 4.13
N GLU A 194 3.56 -17.45 4.40
CA GLU A 194 4.40 -17.82 5.54
C GLU A 194 4.75 -16.59 6.38
N LYS A 195 4.95 -16.80 7.68
CA LYS A 195 5.35 -15.75 8.61
C LYS A 195 6.87 -15.67 8.66
N LEU A 196 7.41 -14.71 7.92
CA LEU A 196 8.84 -14.45 7.83
C LEU A 196 9.24 -13.43 8.90
N GLU A 197 9.95 -13.88 9.93
CA GLU A 197 10.32 -13.06 11.09
C GLU A 197 11.05 -11.77 10.70
N TYR A 198 12.09 -11.87 9.87
CA TYR A 198 12.91 -10.71 9.48
C TYR A 198 12.11 -9.58 8.81
N PRO A 199 11.36 -9.80 7.70
CA PRO A 199 10.59 -8.73 7.09
C PRO A 199 9.43 -8.25 7.97
N ILE A 200 8.79 -9.13 8.77
CA ILE A 200 7.78 -8.69 9.74
C ILE A 200 8.39 -7.71 10.73
N ASN A 201 9.50 -8.06 11.38
CA ASN A 201 10.15 -7.19 12.37
C ASN A 201 10.61 -5.87 11.73
N ARG A 202 11.19 -5.91 10.53
CA ARG A 202 11.61 -4.71 9.79
C ARG A 202 10.45 -3.74 9.57
N PHE A 203 9.34 -4.23 9.01
CA PHE A 203 8.22 -3.35 8.66
C PHE A 203 7.31 -3.01 9.84
N ALA A 204 7.24 -3.87 10.87
CA ALA A 204 6.55 -3.53 12.12
C ALA A 204 7.28 -2.39 12.85
N MET A 205 8.62 -2.41 12.88
CA MET A 205 9.42 -1.33 13.46
C MET A 205 9.17 -0.01 12.73
N GLU A 206 9.20 -0.01 11.39
CA GLU A 206 8.89 1.19 10.61
C GLU A 206 7.45 1.66 10.78
N ALA A 207 6.46 0.76 10.78
CA ALA A 207 5.06 1.11 11.03
C ALA A 207 4.87 1.76 12.40
N LYS A 208 5.52 1.23 13.45
CA LYS A 208 5.50 1.85 14.79
C LYS A 208 6.18 3.22 14.81
N ARG A 209 7.29 3.40 14.10
CA ARG A 209 7.95 4.71 13.96
C ARG A 209 7.07 5.72 13.25
N GLN A 210 6.35 5.32 12.20
CA GLN A 210 5.38 6.18 11.50
C GLN A 210 4.24 6.60 12.43
N LEU A 211 3.72 5.68 13.24
CA LEU A 211 2.72 5.99 14.27
C LEU A 211 3.27 6.97 15.32
N ASP A 212 4.50 6.78 15.78
CA ASP A 212 5.14 7.70 16.73
C ASP A 212 5.35 9.11 16.14
N VAL A 213 5.71 9.24 14.86
CA VAL A 213 5.76 10.55 14.18
C VAL A 213 4.40 11.24 14.21
N LEU A 214 3.33 10.51 13.91
CA LEU A 214 1.97 11.05 13.94
C LEU A 214 1.52 11.41 15.35
N ASP A 215 1.77 10.55 16.33
CA ASP A 215 1.41 10.76 17.74
C ASP A 215 2.08 12.02 18.30
N ARG A 216 3.39 12.16 18.09
CA ARG A 216 4.14 13.35 18.53
C ARG A 216 3.65 14.62 17.86
N ARG A 217 3.29 14.57 16.57
CA ARG A 217 2.74 15.73 15.86
C ARG A 217 1.37 16.12 16.42
N LEU A 218 0.50 15.14 16.64
CA LEU A 218 -0.88 15.34 17.10
C LEU A 218 -0.96 15.67 18.60
N ALA A 219 0.10 15.44 19.36
CA ALA A 219 0.21 15.93 20.74
C ALA A 219 0.33 17.46 20.82
N GLU A 220 0.86 18.10 19.76
CA GLU A 220 1.10 19.55 19.71
C GLU A 220 0.10 20.29 18.80
N HIS A 221 -0.53 19.59 17.86
CA HIS A 221 -1.43 20.15 16.87
C HIS A 221 -2.75 19.38 16.76
N ARG A 222 -3.85 20.09 16.50
CA ARG A 222 -5.16 19.44 16.37
C ARG A 222 -5.26 18.59 15.10
N TYR A 223 -4.65 19.04 14.01
CA TYR A 223 -4.50 18.30 12.76
C TYR A 223 -3.03 18.28 12.33
N LEU A 224 -2.65 17.40 11.40
CA LEU A 224 -1.26 17.23 10.99
C LEU A 224 -0.64 18.52 10.44
N ALA A 225 -1.38 19.34 9.70
CA ALA A 225 -0.88 20.57 9.10
C ALA A 225 -1.31 21.85 9.87
N GLY A 226 -1.81 21.73 11.10
CA GLY A 226 -2.29 22.85 11.92
C GLY A 226 -3.50 22.49 12.77
#